data_AF-A0A1Z4RS75-F1
#
_entry.id   AF-A0A1Z4RS75-F1
#
_cell.length_a   1.000
_cell.length_b   1.000
_cell.length_c   1.000
_cell.angle_alpha   90.00
_cell.angle_beta   90.00
_cell.angle_gamma   90.00
#
_symmetry.space_group_name_H-M   'P 1'
#
loop_
_entity.id
_entity.type
_entity.pdbx_description
1 polymer ?
#
loop_
_entity_poly.entity_id
_entity_poly.type
_entity_poly.pdbx_seq_one_letter_code
_entity_poly.pdbx_strand_id
1 'polypeptide(L)'
;MRDEITREGEFIRRFHLLKLIRDRTPRLTLSWTIMHAIDQTSPLWQATLESLVSSRANLVVSLNGIDETVYHSLHARYTYGANDIFFDHRFVDIFEQTPEGHRYLNLNYFDEVESLS
;
A
#
# COMPACT_ATOMS: atom_id res chain seq x y z
N MET A 1 3.79 8.98 6.36
CA MET A 1 4.55 10.16 6.82
C MET A 1 3.72 11.39 6.53
N ARG A 2 3.63 12.35 7.46
CA ARG A 2 2.89 13.61 7.25
C ARG A 2 3.46 14.72 8.13
N ASP A 3 3.11 15.95 7.78
CA ASP A 3 3.43 17.14 8.55
C ASP A 3 2.44 17.29 9.72
N GLU A 4 2.93 17.61 10.91
CA GLU A 4 2.14 17.76 12.14
C GLU A 4 2.66 18.94 12.98
N ILE A 5 1.79 19.52 13.80
CA ILE A 5 2.15 20.47 14.86
C ILE A 5 2.04 19.74 16.21
N THR A 6 3.10 19.77 17.01
CA THR A 6 3.07 19.17 18.35
C THR A 6 2.19 19.98 19.30
N ARG A 7 1.93 19.45 20.51
CA ARG A 7 1.17 20.19 21.53
C ARG A 7 1.87 21.47 21.98
N GLU A 8 3.19 21.49 21.86
CA GLU A 8 4.08 22.60 22.19
C GLU A 8 4.16 23.64 21.05
N GLY A 9 3.53 23.38 19.90
CA GLY A 9 3.51 24.29 18.75
C GLY A 9 4.65 24.08 17.75
N GLU A 10 5.44 23.01 17.89
CA GLU A 10 6.56 22.73 16.98
C GLU A 10 6.09 22.03 15.71
N PHE A 11 6.62 22.47 14.56
CA PHE A 11 6.40 21.77 13.30
C PHE A 11 7.31 20.54 13.21
N ILE A 12 6.72 19.39 12.90
CA ILE A 12 7.45 18.14 12.70
C ILE A 12 6.95 17.40 11.47
N ARG A 13 7.85 16.63 10.85
CA ARG A 13 7.47 15.63 9.85
C ARG A 13 7.54 14.24 10.46
N ARG A 14 6.38 13.65 10.75
CA ARG A 14 6.28 12.41 11.53
C ARG A 14 6.10 11.17 10.65
N PHE A 15 6.83 10.12 10.99
CA PHE A 15 6.58 8.76 10.50
C PHE A 15 5.61 8.04 11.42
N HIS A 16 4.56 7.48 10.82
CA HIS A 16 3.61 6.59 11.48
C HIS A 16 3.70 5.23 10.82
N LEU A 17 3.92 4.19 11.62
CA LEU A 17 3.91 2.82 11.13
C LEU A 17 2.46 2.36 10.98
N LEU A 18 2.13 1.85 9.79
CA LEU A 18 0.81 1.29 9.52
C LEU A 18 0.86 -0.22 9.77
N LYS A 19 -0.03 -0.71 10.64
CA LYS A 19 -0.11 -2.14 10.96
C LYS A 19 -0.72 -2.90 9.77
N LEU A 20 0.06 -3.74 9.13
CA LEU A 20 -0.42 -4.57 8.03
C LEU A 20 -1.20 -5.78 8.56
N ILE A 21 -2.22 -6.22 7.81
CA ILE A 21 -2.91 -7.51 8.06
C ILE A 21 -1.89 -8.65 7.95
N ARG A 22 -1.01 -8.56 6.96
CA ARG A 22 0.13 -9.47 6.76
C ARG A 22 1.33 -8.64 6.33
N ASP A 23 2.40 -8.71 7.12
CA ASP A 23 3.64 -7.95 6.93
C ASP A 23 4.78 -8.77 6.29
N ARG A 24 4.55 -10.08 6.12
CA ARG A 24 5.56 -11.03 5.62
C ARG A 24 4.96 -12.08 4.70
N THR A 25 5.74 -12.50 3.73
CA THR A 25 5.44 -13.65 2.88
C THR A 25 6.68 -14.53 2.77
N PRO A 26 6.60 -15.85 3.02
CA PRO A 26 7.76 -16.73 2.87
C PRO A 26 8.28 -16.78 1.43
N ARG A 27 7.38 -16.61 0.46
CA ARG A 27 7.68 -16.57 -0.97
C ARG A 27 6.73 -15.61 -1.67
N LEU A 28 7.24 -14.83 -2.62
CA LEU A 28 6.47 -13.97 -3.51
C LEU A 28 6.65 -14.47 -4.94
N THR A 29 5.72 -15.31 -5.42
CA THR A 29 5.82 -15.92 -6.75
C THR A 29 5.11 -15.12 -7.84
N LEU A 30 3.99 -14.47 -7.51
CA LEU A 30 3.10 -13.82 -8.49
C LEU A 30 2.84 -12.36 -8.12
N SER A 31 1.96 -12.14 -7.13
CA SER A 31 1.58 -10.81 -6.67
C SER A 31 1.24 -10.87 -5.17
N TRP A 32 1.23 -9.73 -4.52
CA TRP A 32 0.85 -9.59 -3.12
C TRP A 32 0.17 -8.26 -2.86
N THR A 33 -1.12 -8.32 -2.56
CA THR A 33 -1.88 -7.16 -2.07
C THR A 33 -1.53 -6.89 -0.61
N ILE A 34 -0.97 -5.71 -0.35
CA ILE A 34 -0.68 -5.21 1.00
C ILE A 34 -1.92 -4.50 1.54
N MET A 35 -2.33 -4.85 2.75
CA MET A 35 -3.53 -4.30 3.37
C MET A 35 -3.23 -3.76 4.76
N HIS A 36 -3.69 -2.54 5.02
CA HIS A 36 -3.78 -1.94 6.35
C HIS A 36 -5.25 -1.68 6.66
N ALA A 37 -5.77 -2.30 7.73
CA ALA A 37 -7.12 -2.01 8.18
C ALA A 37 -7.15 -0.64 8.87
N ILE A 38 -8.07 0.22 8.44
CA ILE A 38 -8.29 1.54 9.05
C ILE A 38 -9.36 1.39 10.15
N ASP A 39 -8.92 1.02 11.35
CA ASP A 39 -9.74 1.03 12.57
C ASP A 39 -9.44 2.27 13.43
N GLN A 40 -10.07 2.38 14.60
CA GLN A 40 -9.89 3.52 15.52
C GLN A 40 -8.45 3.73 16.01
N THR A 41 -7.60 2.72 15.89
CA THR A 41 -6.18 2.79 16.26
C THR A 41 -5.28 3.20 15.09
N SER A 42 -5.82 3.21 13.86
CA SER A 42 -5.09 3.61 12.67
C SER A 42 -4.74 5.10 12.71
N PRO A 43 -3.50 5.49 12.33
CA PRO A 43 -3.15 6.89 12.09
C PRO A 43 -3.95 7.56 10.96
N LEU A 44 -4.63 6.76 10.15
CA LEU A 44 -5.50 7.19 9.04
C LEU A 44 -6.99 7.15 9.41
N TRP A 45 -7.33 6.84 10.67
CA TRP A 45 -8.72 6.90 11.14
C TRP A 45 -9.31 8.29 10.86
N GLN A 46 -10.47 8.32 10.21
CA GLN A 46 -11.18 9.55 9.77
C GLN A 46 -10.41 10.44 8.78
N ALA A 47 -9.32 9.96 8.18
CA ALA A 47 -8.62 10.73 7.16
C ALA A 47 -9.51 10.92 5.92
N THR A 48 -9.57 12.15 5.43
CA THR A 48 -10.14 12.52 4.13
C THR A 48 -9.03 12.88 3.15
N LEU A 49 -9.31 12.87 1.84
CA LEU A 49 -8.35 13.33 0.83
C LEU A 49 -7.83 14.75 1.14
N GLU A 50 -8.72 15.68 1.51
CA GLU A 50 -8.34 17.05 1.90
C GLU A 50 -7.37 17.07 3.08
N SER A 51 -7.63 16.26 4.13
CA SER A 51 -6.73 16.17 5.29
C SER A 51 -5.35 15.60 4.93
N LEU A 52 -5.30 14.67 3.96
CA LEU A 52 -4.06 14.05 3.50
C LEU A 52 -3.26 15.04 2.64
N VAL A 53 -3.92 15.80 1.78
CA VAL A 53 -3.28 16.85 0.97
C VAL A 53 -2.74 17.97 1.86
N SER A 54 -3.53 18.48 2.81
CA SER A 54 -3.14 19.60 3.68
C SER A 54 -1.94 19.24 4.57
N SER A 55 -1.88 18.00 5.06
CA SER A 55 -0.75 17.49 5.84
C SER A 55 0.42 16.98 5.00
N ARG A 56 0.38 17.16 3.67
CA ARG A 56 1.39 16.64 2.72
C ARG A 56 1.73 15.17 2.98
N ALA A 57 0.68 14.38 3.23
CA ALA A 57 0.78 12.98 3.58
C ALA A 57 1.37 12.18 2.41
N ASN A 58 2.23 11.23 2.76
CA ASN A 58 2.79 10.26 1.84
C ASN A 58 2.77 8.87 2.49
N LEU A 59 2.36 7.86 1.73
CA LEU A 59 2.51 6.46 2.09
C LEU A 59 3.84 5.97 1.53
N VAL A 60 4.72 5.52 2.42
CA VAL A 60 6.02 4.95 2.03
C VAL A 60 5.93 3.45 2.18
N VAL A 61 6.07 2.73 1.08
CA VAL A 61 6.06 1.26 1.05
C VAL A 61 7.50 0.79 0.85
N SER A 62 7.95 -0.11 1.71
CA SER A 62 9.27 -0.74 1.62
C SER A 62 9.11 -2.25 1.62
N LEU A 63 9.68 -2.90 0.61
CA LEU A 63 9.77 -4.35 0.50
C LEU A 63 11.24 -4.75 0.62
N ASN A 64 11.52 -5.72 1.49
CA ASN A 64 12.84 -6.28 1.67
C ASN A 64 12.74 -7.80 1.58
N GLY A 65 13.74 -8.44 0.96
CA GLY A 65 13.75 -9.89 0.79
C GLY A 65 15.07 -10.41 0.27
N ILE A 66 15.09 -11.68 -0.11
CA ILE A 66 16.22 -12.32 -0.78
C ILE A 66 15.72 -12.75 -2.16
N ASP A 67 16.44 -12.37 -3.21
CA ASP A 67 16.25 -12.95 -4.53
C ASP A 67 16.89 -14.34 -4.54
N GLU A 68 16.07 -15.39 -4.66
CA GLU A 68 16.54 -16.79 -4.64
C GLU A 68 17.41 -17.13 -5.88
N THR A 69 17.32 -16.36 -6.97
CA THR A 69 18.06 -16.62 -8.22
C THR A 69 19.53 -16.25 -8.10
N VAL A 70 19.81 -15.12 -7.44
CA VAL A 70 21.16 -14.56 -7.29
C VAL A 70 21.65 -14.53 -5.85
N TYR A 71 20.83 -15.00 -4.91
CA TYR A 71 21.10 -15.02 -3.46
C TYR A 71 21.52 -13.67 -2.88
N HIS A 72 20.92 -12.58 -3.36
CA HIS A 72 21.19 -11.23 -2.89
C HIS A 72 19.98 -10.60 -2.19
N SER A 73 20.26 -9.71 -1.24
CA SER A 73 19.23 -8.90 -0.60
C SER A 73 18.60 -7.95 -1.61
N LEU A 74 17.27 -8.03 -1.72
CA LEU A 74 16.45 -7.10 -2.47
C LEU A 74 15.90 -6.03 -1.52
N HIS A 75 16.03 -4.77 -1.92
CA HIS A 75 15.42 -3.63 -1.26
C HIS A 75 14.67 -2.80 -2.31
N ALA A 76 13.35 -2.75 -2.21
CA ALA A 76 12.51 -1.94 -3.07
C ALA A 76 11.71 -0.95 -2.22
N ARG A 77 11.59 0.29 -2.71
CA ARG A 77 10.84 1.34 -2.03
C ARG A 77 10.00 2.10 -3.04
N TYR A 78 8.75 2.36 -2.69
CA TYR A 78 7.87 3.22 -3.44
C TYR A 78 7.17 4.22 -2.52
N THR A 79 6.78 5.37 -3.04
CA THR A 79 6.05 6.39 -2.28
C THR A 79 4.83 6.82 -3.07
N TYR A 80 3.68 6.78 -2.42
CA TYR A 80 2.42 7.31 -2.92
C TYR A 80 2.12 8.63 -2.20
N GLY A 81 1.83 9.68 -2.96
CA GLY A 81 1.31 10.94 -2.45
C GLY A 81 -0.18 10.85 -2.14
N ALA A 82 -0.73 11.89 -1.52
CA ALA A 82 -2.16 11.95 -1.19
C ALA A 82 -3.07 11.79 -2.42
N ASN A 83 -2.66 12.31 -3.58
CA ASN A 83 -3.44 12.25 -4.82
C ASN A 83 -3.38 10.88 -5.52
N ASP A 84 -2.50 9.98 -5.08
CA ASP A 84 -2.42 8.61 -5.60
C ASP A 84 -3.34 7.66 -4.81
N ILE A 85 -4.09 8.18 -3.83
CA ILE A 85 -4.99 7.40 -2.97
C ILE A 85 -6.42 7.53 -3.48
N PHE A 86 -6.93 6.44 -4.03
CA PHE A 86 -8.33 6.32 -4.45
C PHE A 86 -9.19 5.79 -3.30
N PHE A 87 -10.10 6.63 -2.80
CA PHE A 87 -11.08 6.26 -1.79
C PHE A 87 -12.23 5.50 -2.43
N ASP A 88 -12.78 4.49 -1.75
CA ASP A 88 -13.90 3.68 -2.27
C ASP A 88 -13.61 3.06 -3.63
N HIS A 89 -12.39 2.53 -3.80
CA HIS A 89 -11.96 1.76 -4.96
C HIS A 89 -11.40 0.41 -4.53
N ARG A 90 -11.36 -0.54 -5.47
CA ARG A 90 -10.62 -1.79 -5.34
C ARG A 90 -9.78 -2.05 -6.59
N PHE A 91 -8.71 -2.81 -6.43
CA PHE A 91 -7.97 -3.35 -7.58
C PHE A 91 -8.85 -4.31 -8.38
N VAL A 92 -8.74 -4.24 -9.70
CA VAL A 92 -9.32 -5.25 -10.61
C VAL A 92 -8.63 -6.60 -10.36
N ASP A 93 -9.38 -7.70 -10.43
CA ASP A 93 -8.80 -9.04 -10.26
C ASP A 93 -7.85 -9.36 -11.43
N ILE A 94 -6.62 -9.73 -11.09
CA ILE A 94 -5.56 -10.08 -12.05
C ILE A 94 -5.46 -11.59 -12.26
N PHE A 95 -6.19 -12.40 -11.51
CA PHE A 95 -6.18 -13.86 -11.64
C PHE A 95 -7.25 -14.34 -12.60
N GLU A 96 -6.81 -14.99 -13.68
CA GLU A 96 -7.70 -15.64 -14.63
C GLU A 96 -7.60 -17.16 -14.49
N GLN A 97 -8.73 -17.85 -14.58
CA GLN A 97 -8.75 -19.31 -14.61
C GLN A 97 -9.34 -19.79 -15.93
N THR A 98 -8.61 -20.69 -16.60
CA THR A 98 -9.09 -21.37 -17.82
C THR A 98 -10.07 -22.49 -17.48
N PRO A 99 -10.91 -22.92 -18.45
CA PRO A 99 -11.79 -24.08 -18.29
C PRO A 99 -11.04 -25.37 -17.87
N GLU A 100 -9.78 -25.51 -18.28
CA GLU A 100 -8.90 -26.65 -17.96
C GLU A 100 -8.27 -26.54 -16.55
N GLY A 101 -8.51 -25.44 -15.83
CA GLY A 101 -8.08 -25.23 -14.45
C GLY A 101 -6.73 -24.52 -14.28
N HIS A 102 -6.04 -24.17 -15.36
CA HIS A 102 -4.81 -23.37 -15.30
C HIS A 102 -5.10 -21.94 -14.85
N ARG A 103 -4.21 -21.38 -14.01
CA ARG A 103 -4.30 -20.00 -13.52
C ARG A 103 -3.25 -19.13 -14.20
N TYR A 104 -3.66 -17.95 -14.63
CA TYR A 104 -2.82 -16.95 -15.27
C TYR A 104 -2.91 -15.63 -14.51
N LEU A 105 -1.85 -14.83 -14.64
CA LEU A 105 -1.80 -13.48 -14.13
C LEU A 105 -1.89 -12.51 -15.32
N ASN A 106 -2.96 -11.75 -15.41
CA ASN A 106 -3.10 -10.71 -16.42
C ASN A 106 -2.54 -9.39 -15.89
N LEU A 107 -1.26 -9.14 -16.17
CA LEU A 107 -0.55 -7.95 -15.70
C LEU A 107 -1.03 -6.65 -16.35
N ASN A 108 -1.84 -6.71 -17.42
CA ASN A 108 -2.46 -5.50 -17.97
C ASN A 108 -3.44 -4.85 -16.99
N TYR A 109 -3.99 -5.62 -16.04
CA TYR A 109 -4.88 -5.12 -14.99
C TYR A 109 -4.15 -4.82 -13.67
N PHE A 110 -2.81 -4.88 -13.64
CA PHE A 110 -2.04 -4.75 -12.39
C PHE A 110 -2.25 -3.41 -11.69
N ASP A 111 -2.28 -2.31 -12.46
CA ASP A 111 -2.50 -0.96 -11.95
C ASP A 111 -3.96 -0.50 -12.06
N GLU A 112 -4.86 -1.36 -12.56
CA GLU A 112 -6.25 -1.01 -12.81
C GLU A 112 -7.07 -1.07 -11.52
N VAL A 113 -7.90 -0.04 -11.35
CA VAL A 113 -8.79 0.12 -10.19
C VAL A 113 -10.21 0.42 -10.65
N GLU A 114 -11.18 -0.09 -9.90
CA GLU A 114 -12.60 0.18 -10.12
C GLU A 114 -13.25 0.76 -8.86
N SER A 115 -14.20 1.69 -9.08
CA SER A 115 -14.94 2.33 -8.00
C SER A 115 -15.97 1.38 -7.40
N LEU A 116 -16.10 1.42 -6.07
CA LEU A 116 -17.12 0.73 -5.29
C LEU A 116 -18.38 1.61 -5.25
N SER A 117 -19.08 1.73 -6.38
CA SER A 117 -20.38 2.39 -6.48
C SER A 117 -21.51 1.54 -5.90
#